data_AF-A0A4Y8BLF6-F1
#
_entry.id   AF-A0A4Y8BLF6-F1
#
_cell.length_a   1.000
_cell.length_b   1.000
_cell.length_c   1.000
_cell.angle_alpha   90.00
_cell.angle_beta   90.00
_cell.angle_gamma   90.00
#
_symmetry.space_group_name_H-M   'P 1'
#
loop_
_entity.id
_entity.type
_entity.pdbx_description
1 polymer ?
#
loop_
_entity_poly.entity_id
_entity_poly.type
_entity_poly.pdbx_seq_one_letter_code
_entity_poly.pdbx_strand_id
1 'polypeptide(L)'
;MSKDKIITDAPDVQGLRVLVLSRGMEAAQKQAIQAGFLTSISGIKGGTRESQKLSPINDRDYEEINSVGKKTSATVNMNLLYKFIKDDKLESYEGVHYLEKAFEDNEEVFIIVEINDERKTTLKIKIKLTAFELQSEANNKFSANITAEKIGEAKDITPFRFEEGENVEHTTVALNVGDVMSDKKGKIIYFYTKESTLEKPELNDERLVYVFDEVRGVVPNPSTQTFNENNEFIITKEADKAWEKESDTNVVHEIKTEPVRGQTYEELKGKTVYFYPNALTLSYPANADIRKKYTIDQSTGNASAAEEQTFANGNFSATLSLKGKK
;
A
#
# COMPACT_ATOMS: atom_id res chain seq x y z
N MET A 1 25.48 33.17 34.42
CA MET A 1 24.14 32.57 34.30
C MET A 1 23.78 32.58 32.82
N SER A 2 23.61 31.40 32.22
CA SER A 2 23.33 31.24 30.79
C SER A 2 21.97 31.86 30.48
N LYS A 3 21.92 32.72 29.46
CA LYS A 3 20.66 33.20 28.90
C LYS A 3 19.84 32.00 28.47
N ASP A 4 18.59 31.92 28.93
CA ASP A 4 17.62 30.96 28.44
C ASP A 4 17.60 31.05 26.91
N LYS A 5 17.86 29.92 26.28
CA LYS A 5 17.83 29.77 24.83
C LYS A 5 16.37 29.94 24.43
N ILE A 6 15.98 31.13 23.98
CA ILE A 6 14.69 31.34 23.34
C ILE A 6 14.68 30.42 22.13
N ILE A 7 13.82 29.40 22.17
CA ILE A 7 13.56 28.53 21.02
C ILE A 7 12.80 29.40 20.03
N THR A 8 13.51 29.94 19.04
CA THR A 8 12.98 30.83 17.98
C THR A 8 12.47 30.08 16.76
N ASP A 9 12.67 28.76 16.69
CA ASP A 9 12.20 27.96 15.58
C ASP A 9 10.79 27.48 15.92
N ALA A 10 9.79 28.16 15.35
CA ALA A 10 8.44 27.63 15.31
C ALA A 10 8.50 26.24 14.65
N PRO A 11 7.82 25.21 15.21
CA PRO A 11 7.86 23.89 14.59
C PRO A 11 7.39 24.02 13.14
N ASP A 12 8.14 23.41 12.21
CA ASP A 12 7.64 23.08 10.89
C ASP A 12 6.22 22.53 11.06
N VAL A 13 5.24 23.15 10.42
CA VAL A 13 3.84 22.79 10.60
C VAL A 13 3.62 21.39 9.98
N GLN A 14 3.96 20.34 10.73
CA GLN A 14 3.77 18.93 10.40
C GLN A 14 2.33 18.46 10.71
N GLY A 15 1.38 19.39 10.80
CA GLY A 15 -0.02 19.08 11.05
C GLY A 15 -0.72 18.54 9.80
N LEU A 16 -1.71 17.66 9.99
CA LEU A 16 -2.53 17.17 8.88
C LEU A 16 -3.30 18.35 8.26
N ARG A 17 -3.24 18.52 6.94
CA ARG A 17 -3.96 19.61 6.26
C ARG A 17 -5.45 19.29 6.25
N VAL A 18 -6.26 20.30 6.57
CA VAL A 18 -7.72 20.21 6.58
C VAL A 18 -8.30 21.16 5.55
N LEU A 19 -9.04 20.59 4.59
CA LEU A 19 -9.78 21.33 3.58
C LEU A 19 -11.29 21.21 3.84
N VAL A 20 -12.04 22.20 3.38
CA VAL A 20 -13.49 22.28 3.56
C VAL A 20 -14.15 22.45 2.20
N LEU A 21 -15.27 21.74 2.03
CA LEU A 21 -16.09 21.77 0.83
C LEU A 21 -17.57 21.78 1.24
N SER A 22 -18.30 22.85 0.96
CA SER A 22 -19.75 22.88 1.19
C SER A 22 -20.50 22.02 0.18
N ARG A 23 -21.77 21.69 0.46
CA ARG A 23 -22.61 20.94 -0.49
C ARG A 23 -22.79 21.68 -1.81
N GLY A 24 -22.96 23.01 -1.75
CA GLY A 24 -23.07 23.84 -2.95
C GLY A 24 -21.79 23.85 -3.78
N MET A 25 -20.62 23.85 -3.13
CA MET A 25 -19.33 23.75 -3.82
C MET A 25 -19.13 22.38 -4.46
N GLU A 26 -19.50 21.30 -3.76
CA GLU A 26 -19.43 19.94 -4.31
C GLU A 26 -20.32 19.80 -5.55
N ALA A 27 -21.59 20.24 -5.47
CA ALA A 27 -22.53 20.19 -6.59
C ALA A 27 -22.04 21.01 -7.80
N ALA A 28 -21.33 22.11 -7.55
CA ALA A 28 -20.73 22.96 -8.58
C ALA A 28 -19.31 22.53 -9.00
N GLN A 29 -18.81 21.38 -8.53
CA GLN A 29 -17.47 20.86 -8.82
C GLN A 29 -16.33 21.86 -8.50
N LYS A 30 -16.51 22.68 -7.46
CA LYS A 30 -15.48 23.64 -7.01
C LYS A 30 -14.42 22.93 -6.16
N GLN A 31 -13.22 23.50 -6.14
CA GLN A 31 -12.12 23.00 -5.31
C GLN A 31 -12.38 23.26 -3.82
N ALA A 32 -11.94 22.34 -2.97
CA ALA A 32 -11.98 22.50 -1.52
C ALA A 32 -10.99 23.58 -1.06
N ILE A 33 -11.36 24.34 -0.04
CA ILE A 33 -10.56 25.47 0.47
C ILE A 33 -9.89 25.03 1.76
N GLN A 34 -8.61 25.37 1.93
CA GLN A 34 -7.89 25.08 3.17
C GLN A 34 -8.49 25.86 4.34
N ALA A 35 -8.82 25.14 5.41
CA ALA A 35 -9.30 25.72 6.67
C ALA A 35 -8.18 25.83 7.72
N GLY A 36 -7.11 25.06 7.58
CA GLY A 36 -5.95 25.14 8.45
C GLY A 36 -5.22 23.83 8.57
N PHE A 37 -4.39 23.73 9.61
CA PHE A 37 -3.67 22.53 9.98
C PHE A 37 -4.23 21.95 11.27
N LEU A 38 -4.43 20.65 11.29
CA LEU A 38 -4.91 19.94 12.46
C LEU A 38 -3.84 19.93 13.55
N THR A 39 -4.21 20.38 14.75
CA THR A 39 -3.37 20.26 15.96
C THR A 39 -3.82 19.10 16.84
N SER A 40 -5.10 18.76 16.80
CA SER A 40 -5.67 17.57 17.47
C SER A 40 -6.98 17.15 16.81
N ILE A 41 -7.27 15.85 16.86
CA ILE A 41 -8.53 15.28 16.38
C ILE A 41 -8.93 14.06 17.23
N SER A 42 -10.20 13.94 17.53
CA SER A 42 -10.78 12.74 18.16
C SER A 42 -12.04 12.30 17.41
N GLY A 43 -12.35 10.99 17.47
CA GLY A 43 -13.64 10.47 16.99
C GLY A 43 -13.74 10.11 15.49
N ILE A 44 -12.67 10.17 14.69
CA ILE A 44 -12.74 9.84 13.24
C ILE A 44 -13.17 8.38 12.97
N LYS A 45 -12.64 7.44 13.78
CA LYS A 45 -12.83 5.98 13.62
C LYS A 45 -13.93 5.38 14.52
N GLY A 46 -14.45 6.09 15.52
CA GLY A 46 -15.32 5.52 16.55
C GLY A 46 -16.77 5.97 16.43
N GLY A 47 -17.67 5.07 16.04
CA GLY A 47 -19.12 5.23 16.23
C GLY A 47 -19.66 3.95 16.86
N THR A 48 -20.42 4.07 17.95
CA THR A 48 -21.14 2.95 18.56
C THR A 48 -22.33 2.58 17.69
N ARG A 49 -22.44 1.30 17.31
CA ARG A 49 -23.68 0.77 16.74
C ARG A 49 -24.65 0.52 17.89
N GLU A 50 -25.75 1.26 17.95
CA GLU A 50 -26.92 0.78 18.68
C GLU A 50 -27.57 -0.33 17.85
N SER A 51 -27.26 -1.59 18.18
CA SER A 51 -28.07 -2.70 17.69
C SER A 51 -29.43 -2.60 18.35
N GLN A 52 -30.46 -2.25 17.58
CA GLN A 52 -31.84 -2.47 18.03
C GLN A 52 -32.12 -3.96 17.91
N LYS A 53 -31.93 -4.70 18.99
CA LYS A 53 -32.49 -6.05 19.13
C LYS A 53 -34.01 -5.92 19.17
N LEU A 54 -34.66 -6.13 18.04
CA LEU A 54 -36.08 -6.42 18.02
C LEU A 54 -36.22 -7.88 18.46
N SER A 55 -36.69 -8.13 19.69
CA SER A 55 -37.17 -9.46 20.06
C SER A 55 -38.46 -9.73 19.28
N PRO A 56 -38.51 -10.67 18.33
CA PRO A 56 -39.77 -11.02 17.70
C PRO A 56 -40.65 -11.71 18.75
N ILE A 57 -41.86 -11.19 18.98
CA ILE A 57 -42.82 -11.76 19.94
C ILE A 57 -43.31 -13.17 19.50
N ASN A 58 -42.98 -13.63 18.29
CA ASN A 58 -43.34 -14.96 17.79
C ASN A 58 -42.33 -15.45 16.73
N ASP A 59 -41.13 -15.87 17.15
CA ASP A 59 -40.27 -16.69 16.29
C ASP A 59 -39.91 -17.99 17.03
N ARG A 60 -40.23 -19.13 16.41
CA ARG A 60 -40.08 -20.47 16.97
C ARG A 60 -38.81 -21.16 16.48
N ASP A 61 -38.13 -20.60 15.46
CA ASP A 61 -37.06 -21.28 14.73
C ASP A 61 -35.67 -20.61 14.86
N TYR A 62 -35.51 -19.64 15.79
CA TYR A 62 -34.22 -19.09 16.21
C TYR A 62 -33.25 -18.67 15.08
N GLU A 63 -33.75 -18.20 13.93
CA GLU A 63 -32.91 -17.44 13.01
C GLU A 63 -32.79 -16.01 13.53
N GLU A 64 -31.62 -15.69 14.06
CA GLU A 64 -31.31 -14.38 14.63
C GLU A 64 -31.50 -13.26 13.58
N ILE A 65 -32.64 -12.57 13.58
CA ILE A 65 -32.85 -11.38 12.74
C ILE A 65 -32.06 -10.21 13.35
N ASN A 66 -30.78 -10.14 13.03
CA ASN A 66 -29.98 -8.93 13.26
C ASN A 66 -30.37 -7.86 12.24
N SER A 67 -31.32 -6.99 12.60
CA SER A 67 -31.51 -5.71 11.90
C SER A 67 -30.22 -4.90 12.07
N VAL A 68 -29.48 -4.68 10.98
CA VAL A 68 -28.25 -3.88 10.98
C VAL A 68 -28.61 -2.46 11.41
N GLY A 69 -28.44 -2.15 12.70
CA GLY A 69 -28.71 -0.83 13.26
C GLY A 69 -27.97 0.26 12.47
N LYS A 70 -28.63 1.40 12.29
CA LYS A 70 -28.05 2.57 11.63
C LYS A 70 -26.82 3.01 12.44
N LYS A 71 -25.64 3.13 11.81
CA LYS A 71 -24.46 3.75 12.42
C LYS A 71 -24.82 5.21 12.74
N THR A 72 -25.24 5.47 13.98
CA THR A 72 -25.59 6.79 14.48
C THR A 72 -24.32 7.53 14.83
N SER A 73 -24.13 8.68 14.18
CA SER A 73 -23.33 9.85 14.62
C SER A 73 -22.15 9.57 15.54
N ALA A 74 -20.93 9.67 15.01
CA ALA A 74 -19.73 9.83 15.84
C ALA A 74 -19.48 11.32 16.08
N THR A 75 -19.40 11.75 17.34
CA THR A 75 -18.93 13.11 17.65
C THR A 75 -17.45 13.21 17.31
N VAL A 76 -17.10 14.18 16.48
CA VAL A 76 -15.75 14.53 16.07
C VAL A 76 -15.38 15.84 16.72
N ASN A 77 -14.26 15.87 17.44
CA ASN A 77 -13.69 17.12 17.95
C ASN A 77 -12.39 17.40 17.22
N MET A 78 -12.22 18.62 16.71
CA MET A 78 -11.05 19.08 15.98
C MET A 78 -10.57 20.42 16.51
N ASN A 79 -9.25 20.59 16.60
CA ASN A 79 -8.64 21.90 16.75
C ASN A 79 -7.80 22.21 15.51
N LEU A 80 -8.08 23.35 14.88
CA LEU A 80 -7.43 23.81 13.65
C LEU A 80 -6.60 25.05 13.94
N LEU A 81 -5.33 25.02 13.56
CA LEU A 81 -4.49 26.20 13.47
C LEU A 81 -4.71 26.86 12.10
N TYR A 82 -5.33 28.05 12.07
CA TYR A 82 -5.78 28.68 10.82
C TYR A 82 -5.06 29.99 10.48
N LYS A 83 -4.41 30.64 11.44
CA LYS A 83 -3.62 31.86 11.20
C LYS A 83 -2.39 31.89 12.08
N PHE A 84 -1.22 32.09 11.48
CA PHE A 84 0.07 32.09 12.18
C PHE A 84 1.19 32.71 11.34
N ILE A 85 2.33 32.97 11.95
CA ILE A 85 3.54 33.43 11.25
C ILE A 85 4.42 32.22 10.90
N LYS A 86 4.83 32.12 9.63
CA LYS A 86 5.81 31.15 9.13
C LYS A 86 6.79 31.87 8.19
N ASP A 87 8.09 31.69 8.39
CA ASP A 87 9.13 32.33 7.58
C ASP A 87 8.94 33.86 7.45
N ASP A 88 8.62 34.52 8.57
CA ASP A 88 8.28 35.95 8.68
C ASP A 88 7.07 36.42 7.82
N LYS A 89 6.24 35.49 7.34
CA LYS A 89 5.01 35.76 6.60
C LYS A 89 3.79 35.33 7.39
N LEU A 90 2.72 36.13 7.30
CA LEU A 90 1.43 35.80 7.90
C LEU A 90 0.70 34.81 6.98
N GLU A 91 0.55 33.58 7.46
CA GLU A 91 -0.34 32.57 6.89
C GLU A 91 -1.73 32.74 7.50
N SER A 92 -2.77 32.78 6.67
CA SER A 92 -4.17 32.90 7.08
C SER A 92 -5.05 32.10 6.12
N TYR A 93 -5.91 31.24 6.65
CA TYR A 93 -6.72 30.30 5.87
C TYR A 93 -8.21 30.62 5.94
N GLU A 94 -8.78 31.04 4.81
CA GLU A 94 -10.20 31.44 4.67
C GLU A 94 -11.19 30.31 4.94
N GLY A 95 -10.79 29.04 4.81
CA GLY A 95 -11.68 27.90 5.01
C GLY A 95 -12.26 27.82 6.43
N VAL A 96 -11.63 28.47 7.42
CA VAL A 96 -12.17 28.58 8.78
C VAL A 96 -13.43 29.45 8.83
N HIS A 97 -13.52 30.51 8.01
CA HIS A 97 -14.70 31.38 7.93
C HIS A 97 -15.85 30.67 7.21
N TYR A 98 -15.55 29.75 6.29
CA TYR A 98 -16.55 28.86 5.71
C TYR A 98 -17.15 27.90 6.75
N LEU A 99 -16.34 27.41 7.69
CA LEU A 99 -16.81 26.56 8.78
C LEU A 99 -17.68 27.33 9.78
N GLU A 100 -17.26 28.55 10.13
CA GLU A 100 -18.04 29.47 10.96
C GLU A 100 -19.42 29.72 10.35
N LYS A 101 -19.45 30.11 9.07
CA LYS A 101 -20.71 30.33 8.35
C LYS A 101 -21.57 29.06 8.26
N ALA A 102 -20.95 27.91 7.99
CA ALA A 102 -21.68 26.65 7.95
C ALA A 102 -22.29 26.27 9.31
N PHE A 103 -21.63 26.64 10.42
CA PHE A 103 -22.18 26.48 11.75
C PHE A 103 -23.37 27.42 11.99
N GLU A 104 -23.25 28.70 11.64
CA GLU A 104 -24.32 29.70 11.75
C GLU A 104 -25.57 29.32 10.93
N ASP A 105 -25.34 28.86 9.70
CA ASP A 105 -26.39 28.45 8.75
C ASP A 105 -26.91 27.02 9.00
N ASN A 106 -26.35 26.30 9.99
CA ASN A 106 -26.67 24.90 10.29
C ASN A 106 -26.52 23.97 9.06
N GLU A 107 -25.55 24.26 8.20
CA GLU A 107 -25.27 23.55 6.95
C GLU A 107 -24.37 22.33 7.20
N GLU A 108 -24.62 21.24 6.46
CA GLU A 108 -23.69 20.12 6.41
C GLU A 108 -22.56 20.40 5.41
N VAL A 109 -21.33 20.13 5.84
CA VAL A 109 -20.12 20.33 5.01
C VAL A 109 -19.32 19.04 4.92
N PHE A 110 -18.43 18.98 3.94
CA PHE A 110 -17.39 17.97 3.88
C PHE A 110 -16.09 18.55 4.41
N ILE A 111 -15.48 17.82 5.34
CA ILE A 111 -14.10 18.02 5.70
C ILE A 111 -13.25 16.99 4.96
N ILE A 112 -12.19 17.45 4.33
CA ILE A 112 -11.18 16.59 3.71
C ILE A 112 -9.92 16.69 4.56
N VAL A 113 -9.49 15.55 5.10
CA VAL A 113 -8.28 15.43 5.92
C VAL A 113 -7.21 14.70 5.11
N GLU A 114 -6.08 15.36 4.89
CA GLU A 114 -4.90 14.74 4.28
C GLU A 114 -4.05 14.15 5.40
N ILE A 115 -4.08 12.82 5.50
CA ILE A 115 -3.25 12.03 6.41
C ILE A 115 -1.87 11.96 5.77
N ASN A 116 -0.86 12.47 6.48
CA ASN A 116 0.53 12.40 6.06
C ASN A 116 1.15 11.04 6.44
N ASP A 117 0.48 9.94 6.06
CA ASP A 117 1.05 8.59 6.14
C ASP A 117 1.91 8.29 4.90
N GLU A 118 2.58 7.14 4.87
CA GLU A 118 3.38 6.70 3.71
C GLU A 118 2.58 6.71 2.40
N ARG A 119 1.26 6.50 2.49
CA ARG A 119 0.32 6.46 1.35
C ARG A 119 -0.24 7.85 1.00
N LYS A 120 0.05 8.88 1.81
CA LYS A 120 -0.56 10.22 1.83
C LYS A 120 -2.08 10.17 1.67
N THR A 121 -2.73 9.29 2.44
CA THR A 121 -4.17 9.02 2.39
C THR A 121 -4.99 10.30 2.56
N THR A 122 -6.04 10.48 1.75
CA THR A 122 -6.96 11.62 1.85
C THR A 122 -8.38 11.15 2.16
N LEU A 123 -8.92 11.56 3.30
CA LEU A 123 -10.26 11.17 3.74
C LEU A 123 -11.25 12.32 3.58
N LYS A 124 -12.37 12.07 2.89
CA LYS A 124 -13.52 12.96 2.83
C LYS A 124 -14.58 12.51 3.82
N ILE A 125 -14.88 13.37 4.79
CA ILE A 125 -15.80 13.11 5.89
C ILE A 125 -16.94 14.11 5.80
N LYS A 126 -18.17 13.62 5.70
CA LYS A 126 -19.35 14.47 5.80
C LYS A 126 -19.66 14.75 7.26
N ILE A 127 -19.81 16.02 7.62
CA ILE A 127 -20.04 16.44 9.00
C ILE A 127 -21.14 17.49 9.10
N LYS A 128 -21.69 17.63 10.29
CA LYS A 128 -22.53 18.75 10.70
C LYS A 128 -21.94 19.37 11.95
N LEU A 129 -21.62 20.67 11.91
CA LEU A 129 -21.03 21.35 13.06
C LEU A 129 -22.09 21.50 14.17
N THR A 130 -21.72 21.14 15.39
CA THR A 130 -22.56 21.27 16.59
C THR A 130 -22.01 22.29 17.59
N ALA A 131 -20.72 22.59 17.53
CA ALA A 131 -20.12 23.75 18.19
C ALA A 131 -18.92 24.26 17.39
N PHE A 132 -18.74 25.58 17.40
CA PHE A 132 -17.60 26.24 16.78
C PHE A 132 -17.14 27.39 17.67
N GLU A 133 -15.84 27.46 17.93
CA GLU A 133 -15.24 28.50 18.76
C GLU A 133 -13.90 28.93 18.18
N LEU A 134 -13.76 30.23 17.90
CA LEU A 134 -12.48 30.83 17.58
C LEU A 134 -11.75 31.14 18.89
N GLN A 135 -10.54 30.61 19.03
CA GLN A 135 -9.67 30.89 20.17
C GLN A 135 -8.77 32.09 19.85
N SER A 136 -8.62 32.96 20.83
CA SER A 136 -7.81 34.17 20.74
C SER A 136 -6.31 33.86 20.67
N GLU A 137 -5.56 34.86 20.20
CA GLU A 137 -4.12 34.82 19.95
C GLU A 137 -3.29 34.29 21.13
N ALA A 138 -2.57 33.20 20.90
CA ALA A 138 -1.49 32.77 21.76
C ALA A 138 -0.22 32.62 20.92
N ASN A 139 0.83 33.37 21.23
CA ASN A 139 2.11 33.34 20.50
C ASN A 139 1.97 33.57 18.98
N ASN A 140 1.18 34.57 18.56
CA ASN A 140 0.87 34.87 17.15
C ASN A 140 0.19 33.71 16.39
N LYS A 141 -0.50 32.81 17.10
CA LYS A 141 -1.25 31.69 16.52
C LYS A 141 -2.71 31.81 16.92
N PHE A 142 -3.59 31.58 15.94
CA PHE A 142 -5.03 31.56 16.12
C PHE A 142 -5.55 30.16 15.79
N SER A 143 -6.34 29.60 16.70
CA SER A 143 -6.94 28.29 16.56
C SER A 143 -8.47 28.35 16.54
N ALA A 144 -9.09 27.34 15.94
CA ALA A 144 -10.53 27.12 15.98
C ALA A 144 -10.81 25.74 16.58
N ASN A 145 -11.66 25.69 17.59
CA ASN A 145 -12.24 24.46 18.13
C ASN A 145 -13.53 24.15 17.39
N ILE A 146 -13.66 22.91 16.94
CA ILE A 146 -14.81 22.43 16.19
C ILE A 146 -15.31 21.16 16.86
N THR A 147 -16.58 21.16 17.23
CA THR A 147 -17.32 19.93 17.54
C THR A 147 -18.31 19.69 16.41
N ALA A 148 -18.33 18.47 15.90
CA ALA A 148 -19.21 18.10 14.80
C ALA A 148 -19.75 16.68 14.95
N GLU A 149 -20.87 16.42 14.33
CA GLU A 149 -21.41 15.07 14.13
C GLU A 149 -20.97 14.54 12.77
N LYS A 150 -20.29 13.40 12.76
CA LYS A 150 -19.99 12.66 11.54
C LYS A 150 -21.27 12.04 10.97
N ILE A 151 -21.54 12.31 9.71
CA ILE A 151 -22.69 11.78 8.98
C ILE A 151 -22.20 10.71 8.00
N GLY A 152 -22.60 9.46 8.24
CA GLY A 152 -22.22 8.34 7.38
C GLY A 152 -20.76 7.91 7.53
N GLU A 153 -20.25 7.16 6.56
CA GLU A 153 -18.88 6.67 6.56
C GLU A 153 -17.92 7.67 5.89
N ALA A 154 -16.66 7.67 6.33
CA ALA A 154 -15.64 8.48 5.67
C ALA A 154 -15.31 7.82 4.32
N LYS A 155 -15.23 8.62 3.25
CA LYS A 155 -14.83 8.15 1.92
C LYS A 155 -13.35 8.39 1.72
N ASP A 156 -12.60 7.36 1.35
CA ASP A 156 -11.24 7.53 0.83
C ASP A 156 -11.32 8.20 -0.55
N ILE A 157 -10.64 9.33 -0.70
CA ILE A 157 -10.56 10.10 -1.94
C ILE A 157 -9.11 10.37 -2.32
N THR A 158 -8.18 9.55 -1.81
CA THR A 158 -6.76 9.65 -2.15
C THR A 158 -6.61 9.70 -3.66
N PRO A 159 -6.00 10.77 -4.23
CA PRO A 159 -5.69 10.80 -5.64
C PRO A 159 -4.87 9.56 -6.00
N PHE A 160 -5.17 8.93 -7.14
CA PHE A 160 -4.36 7.82 -7.62
C PHE A 160 -2.87 8.20 -7.61
N ARG A 161 -2.03 7.27 -7.16
CA ARG A 161 -0.58 7.36 -7.23
C ARG A 161 0.00 6.05 -7.67
N PHE A 162 1.12 6.15 -8.35
CA PHE A 162 1.96 5.01 -8.63
C PHE A 162 2.49 4.40 -7.33
N GLU A 163 2.68 3.10 -7.35
CA GLU A 163 3.31 2.40 -6.26
C GLU A 163 4.78 2.81 -6.22
N GLU A 164 5.27 3.21 -5.06
CA GLU A 164 6.66 3.65 -4.90
C GLU A 164 7.38 2.74 -3.91
N GLY A 165 8.64 2.43 -4.18
CA GLY A 165 9.48 1.60 -3.32
C GLY A 165 10.84 1.33 -3.94
N GLU A 166 11.82 0.96 -3.12
CA GLU A 166 13.20 0.65 -3.57
C GLU A 166 13.22 -0.47 -4.63
N ASN A 167 12.25 -1.39 -4.54
CA ASN A 167 12.10 -2.53 -5.44
C ASN A 167 10.99 -2.34 -6.49
N VAL A 168 10.48 -1.13 -6.68
CA VAL A 168 9.39 -0.85 -7.64
C VAL A 168 9.90 0.02 -8.78
N GLU A 169 9.54 -0.33 -10.01
CA GLU A 169 9.89 0.43 -11.22
C GLU A 169 8.69 0.60 -12.13
N HIS A 170 8.55 1.79 -12.70
CA HIS A 170 7.50 2.15 -13.65
C HIS A 170 8.15 2.41 -15.01
N THR A 171 7.64 1.77 -16.06
CA THR A 171 8.24 1.88 -17.40
C THR A 171 7.21 1.76 -18.51
N THR A 172 7.58 2.26 -19.69
CA THR A 172 6.91 2.04 -20.97
C THR A 172 7.73 1.16 -21.91
N VAL A 173 8.88 0.66 -21.42
CA VAL A 173 9.73 -0.25 -22.17
C VAL A 173 9.19 -1.67 -21.99
N ALA A 174 8.75 -2.27 -23.09
CA ALA A 174 8.25 -3.64 -23.09
C ALA A 174 9.38 -4.62 -22.70
N LEU A 175 9.03 -5.62 -21.90
CA LEU A 175 9.93 -6.69 -21.48
C LEU A 175 9.58 -7.98 -22.22
N ASN A 176 10.60 -8.71 -22.67
CA ASN A 176 10.37 -10.03 -23.26
C ASN A 176 10.43 -11.08 -22.17
N VAL A 177 9.33 -11.82 -22.05
CA VAL A 177 9.20 -12.94 -21.12
C VAL A 177 10.34 -13.94 -21.33
N GLY A 178 11.05 -14.29 -20.25
CA GLY A 178 12.21 -15.18 -20.28
C GLY A 178 13.57 -14.49 -20.41
N ASP A 179 13.62 -13.18 -20.68
CA ASP A 179 14.89 -12.44 -20.65
C ASP A 179 15.47 -12.43 -19.22
N VAL A 180 16.79 -12.26 -19.12
CA VAL A 180 17.51 -12.24 -17.84
C VAL A 180 18.00 -10.84 -17.54
N MET A 181 17.60 -10.32 -16.38
CA MET A 181 17.94 -8.98 -15.90
C MET A 181 18.42 -9.05 -14.45
N SER A 182 19.73 -9.25 -14.25
CA SER A 182 20.31 -9.48 -12.92
C SER A 182 20.16 -8.27 -11.96
N ASP A 183 20.02 -7.06 -12.47
CA ASP A 183 19.79 -5.82 -11.72
C ASP A 183 18.32 -5.62 -11.30
N LYS A 184 17.42 -6.48 -11.78
CA LYS A 184 15.98 -6.45 -11.49
C LYS A 184 15.54 -7.56 -10.53
N LYS A 185 16.48 -8.31 -9.95
CA LYS A 185 16.19 -9.33 -8.93
C LYS A 185 15.34 -8.75 -7.80
N GLY A 186 14.22 -9.42 -7.50
CA GLY A 186 13.31 -9.02 -6.42
C GLY A 186 12.52 -7.74 -6.68
N LYS A 187 12.56 -7.20 -7.90
CA LYS A 187 11.82 -6.00 -8.28
C LYS A 187 10.42 -6.32 -8.81
N ILE A 188 9.51 -5.37 -8.63
CA ILE A 188 8.22 -5.33 -9.30
C ILE A 188 8.30 -4.26 -10.37
N ILE A 189 8.05 -4.63 -11.63
CA ILE A 189 8.01 -3.70 -12.75
C ILE A 189 6.57 -3.54 -13.23
N TYR A 190 6.09 -2.30 -13.18
CA TYR A 190 4.84 -1.87 -13.77
C TYR A 190 5.09 -1.34 -15.18
N PHE A 191 4.65 -2.09 -16.18
CA PHE A 191 4.71 -1.69 -17.58
C PHE A 191 3.39 -1.06 -18.02
N TYR A 192 3.47 0.16 -18.55
CA TYR A 192 2.35 0.90 -19.10
C TYR A 192 2.44 0.91 -20.63
N THR A 193 1.34 0.56 -21.28
CA THR A 193 1.26 0.52 -22.76
C THR A 193 1.28 1.92 -23.39
N LYS A 194 0.85 2.94 -22.64
CA LYS A 194 0.81 4.34 -23.07
C LYS A 194 1.69 5.19 -22.15
N GLU A 195 2.41 6.15 -22.74
CA GLU A 195 3.30 7.04 -21.99
C GLU A 195 2.55 8.00 -21.07
N SER A 196 1.39 8.52 -21.47
CA SER A 196 0.55 9.39 -20.64
C SER A 196 0.14 8.73 -19.31
N THR A 197 0.01 7.40 -19.31
CA THR A 197 -0.35 6.59 -18.15
C THR A 197 0.80 6.50 -17.12
N LEU A 198 1.99 7.03 -17.38
CA LEU A 198 3.05 7.24 -16.37
C LEU A 198 2.85 8.51 -15.52
N GLU A 199 2.00 9.44 -15.96
CA GLU A 199 1.67 10.64 -15.19
C GLU A 199 0.30 10.51 -14.55
N LYS A 200 -0.69 10.03 -15.32
CA LYS A 200 -2.05 9.83 -14.85
C LYS A 200 -2.77 8.76 -15.67
N PRO A 201 -3.30 7.70 -15.03
CA PRO A 201 -4.09 6.70 -15.73
C PRO A 201 -5.50 7.20 -16.07
N GLU A 202 -6.01 6.70 -17.19
CA GLU A 202 -7.38 6.88 -17.66
C GLU A 202 -8.22 5.64 -17.37
N LEU A 203 -9.55 5.80 -17.35
CA LEU A 203 -10.46 4.67 -17.15
C LEU A 203 -10.23 3.60 -18.22
N ASN A 204 -10.10 2.34 -17.77
CA ASN A 204 -9.74 1.18 -18.59
C ASN A 204 -8.30 1.15 -19.12
N ASP A 205 -7.41 2.03 -18.66
CA ASP A 205 -5.99 1.86 -18.95
C ASP A 205 -5.48 0.55 -18.37
N GLU A 206 -4.72 -0.19 -19.18
CA GLU A 206 -4.11 -1.45 -18.81
C GLU A 206 -2.62 -1.27 -18.49
N ARG A 207 -2.18 -1.94 -17.43
CA ARG A 207 -0.76 -2.15 -17.11
C ARG A 207 -0.45 -3.62 -16.93
N LEU A 208 0.77 -4.00 -17.27
CA LEU A 208 1.31 -5.34 -16.98
C LEU A 208 2.20 -5.26 -15.74
N VAL A 209 2.08 -6.26 -14.87
CA VAL A 209 2.86 -6.34 -13.62
C VAL A 209 3.79 -7.53 -13.67
N TYR A 210 5.09 -7.25 -13.66
CA TYR A 210 6.14 -8.26 -13.63
C TYR A 210 6.73 -8.34 -12.23
N VAL A 211 6.62 -9.49 -11.58
CA VAL A 211 7.23 -9.75 -10.27
C VAL A 211 8.49 -10.59 -10.48
N PHE A 212 9.65 -9.94 -10.46
CA PHE A 212 10.92 -10.62 -10.67
C PHE A 212 11.29 -11.48 -9.47
N ASP A 213 11.82 -12.65 -9.78
CA ASP A 213 12.41 -13.52 -8.77
C ASP A 213 13.62 -12.87 -8.10
N GLU A 214 13.71 -13.00 -6.79
CA GLU A 214 14.79 -12.46 -5.95
C GLU A 214 16.16 -13.10 -6.26
N VAL A 215 16.18 -14.27 -6.86
CA VAL A 215 17.41 -15.07 -7.06
C VAL A 215 17.95 -14.92 -8.48
N ARG A 216 17.10 -15.00 -9.51
CA ARG A 216 17.51 -15.15 -10.91
C ARG A 216 17.33 -13.88 -11.72
N GLY A 217 16.37 -13.02 -11.36
CA GLY A 217 16.05 -11.81 -12.13
C GLY A 217 15.55 -12.11 -13.54
N VAL A 218 14.84 -13.24 -13.73
CA VAL A 218 14.23 -13.60 -15.02
C VAL A 218 12.91 -12.84 -15.18
N VAL A 219 12.65 -12.32 -16.38
CA VAL A 219 11.38 -11.65 -16.71
C VAL A 219 10.24 -12.69 -16.67
N PRO A 220 9.27 -12.56 -15.74
CA PRO A 220 8.18 -13.52 -15.58
C PRO A 220 7.07 -13.28 -16.61
N ASN A 221 6.09 -14.19 -16.66
CA ASN A 221 4.77 -13.86 -17.21
C ASN A 221 4.13 -12.77 -16.34
N PRO A 222 3.63 -11.67 -16.93
CA PRO A 222 2.99 -10.61 -16.16
C PRO A 222 1.54 -10.95 -15.82
N SER A 223 1.04 -10.37 -14.72
CA SER A 223 -0.39 -10.20 -14.53
C SER A 223 -0.86 -8.92 -15.25
N THR A 224 -2.13 -8.88 -15.62
CA THR A 224 -2.75 -7.70 -16.22
C THR A 224 -3.61 -7.01 -15.17
N GLN A 225 -3.44 -5.70 -15.05
CA GLN A 225 -4.28 -4.85 -14.24
C GLN A 225 -4.93 -3.76 -15.06
N THR A 226 -6.17 -3.41 -14.72
CA THR A 226 -6.96 -2.39 -15.40
C THR A 226 -7.41 -1.31 -14.42
N PHE A 227 -7.30 -0.05 -14.82
CA PHE A 227 -7.73 1.09 -14.00
C PHE A 227 -9.24 1.26 -14.01
N ASN A 228 -9.87 1.25 -12.84
CA ASN A 228 -11.32 1.23 -12.68
C ASN A 228 -11.91 2.60 -12.25
N GLU A 229 -13.24 2.66 -12.15
CA GLU A 229 -13.99 3.87 -11.74
C GLU A 229 -13.70 4.33 -10.30
N ASN A 230 -13.12 3.46 -9.47
CA ASN A 230 -12.71 3.80 -8.10
C ASN A 230 -11.31 4.42 -8.03
N ASN A 231 -10.68 4.68 -9.18
CA ASN A 231 -9.30 5.14 -9.31
C ASN A 231 -8.26 4.14 -8.80
N GLU A 232 -8.50 2.85 -9.01
CA GLU A 232 -7.61 1.76 -8.59
C GLU A 232 -7.27 0.86 -9.77
N PHE A 233 -6.05 0.31 -9.77
CA PHE A 233 -5.69 -0.80 -10.65
C PHE A 233 -6.15 -2.12 -10.02
N ILE A 234 -7.02 -2.86 -10.71
CA ILE A 234 -7.48 -4.19 -10.29
C ILE A 234 -6.90 -5.27 -11.20
N ILE A 235 -6.56 -6.42 -10.64
CA ILE A 235 -6.10 -7.57 -11.43
C ILE A 235 -7.28 -8.09 -12.26
N THR A 236 -7.13 -8.04 -13.58
CA THR A 236 -8.11 -8.55 -14.55
C THR A 236 -7.65 -9.86 -15.17
N LYS A 237 -6.34 -10.13 -15.15
CA LYS A 237 -5.76 -11.42 -15.52
C LYS A 237 -4.61 -11.76 -14.58
N GLU A 238 -4.73 -12.89 -13.89
CA GLU A 238 -3.63 -13.43 -13.11
C GLU A 238 -2.50 -13.87 -14.05
N ALA A 239 -1.26 -13.70 -13.59
CA ALA A 239 -0.13 -14.32 -14.26
C ALA A 239 -0.33 -15.84 -14.23
N ASP A 240 -0.01 -16.53 -15.32
CA ASP A 240 0.04 -17.99 -15.30
C ASP A 240 0.99 -18.41 -14.19
N LYS A 241 0.50 -19.23 -13.24
CA LYS A 241 1.24 -19.62 -12.03
C LYS A 241 2.68 -20.02 -12.38
N ALA A 242 3.60 -19.15 -12.00
CA ALA A 242 5.03 -19.27 -12.22
C ALA A 242 5.69 -19.47 -10.87
N TRP A 243 6.20 -20.67 -10.62
CA TRP A 243 7.15 -21.01 -9.55
C TRP A 243 6.78 -20.51 -8.14
N GLU A 244 6.28 -21.41 -7.29
CA GLU A 244 6.20 -21.12 -5.85
C GLU A 244 7.62 -21.12 -5.27
N LYS A 245 8.02 -20.00 -4.66
CA LYS A 245 9.27 -19.88 -3.91
C LYS A 245 9.31 -20.98 -2.83
N GLU A 246 10.35 -21.81 -2.84
CA GLU A 246 10.61 -22.70 -1.70
C GLU A 246 10.85 -21.81 -0.47
N SER A 247 9.91 -21.81 0.48
CA SER A 247 9.89 -20.91 1.64
C SER A 247 10.89 -21.31 2.73
N ASP A 248 11.97 -21.99 2.37
CA ASP A 248 12.83 -22.69 3.32
C ASP A 248 14.12 -21.89 3.58
N THR A 249 14.31 -21.49 4.84
CA THR A 249 15.35 -20.56 5.28
C THR A 249 16.77 -21.10 5.16
N ASN A 250 16.93 -22.41 4.93
CA ASN A 250 18.22 -23.08 4.81
C ASN A 250 18.64 -23.38 3.36
N VAL A 251 17.97 -22.75 2.38
CA VAL A 251 18.24 -22.98 0.96
C VAL A 251 19.12 -21.87 0.37
N VAL A 252 20.16 -22.28 -0.36
CA VAL A 252 21.07 -21.40 -1.10
C VAL A 252 20.91 -21.67 -2.59
N HIS A 253 20.49 -20.65 -3.34
CA HIS A 253 20.27 -20.76 -4.79
C HIS A 253 21.33 -20.04 -5.64
N GLU A 254 22.23 -19.26 -5.02
CA GLU A 254 23.14 -18.33 -5.71
C GLU A 254 24.61 -18.78 -5.73
N ILE A 255 24.85 -20.06 -6.00
CA ILE A 255 26.24 -20.54 -6.15
C ILE A 255 26.68 -20.48 -7.61
N LYS A 256 27.77 -19.74 -7.87
CA LYS A 256 28.36 -19.57 -9.20
C LYS A 256 29.05 -20.83 -9.72
N THR A 257 29.44 -21.73 -8.81
CA THR A 257 30.24 -22.91 -9.11
C THR A 257 29.54 -24.14 -8.57
N GLU A 258 29.43 -25.19 -9.39
CA GLU A 258 28.84 -26.47 -9.01
C GLU A 258 29.58 -27.06 -7.79
N PRO A 259 28.89 -27.50 -6.72
CA PRO A 259 29.51 -28.16 -5.59
C PRO A 259 30.15 -29.48 -6.01
N VAL A 260 31.36 -29.73 -5.51
CA VAL A 260 32.13 -30.92 -5.80
C VAL A 260 31.91 -31.94 -4.68
N ARG A 261 31.59 -33.17 -5.07
CA ARG A 261 31.39 -34.26 -4.12
C ARG A 261 32.65 -34.50 -3.28
N GLY A 262 32.48 -34.55 -1.96
CA GLY A 262 33.58 -34.79 -1.03
C GLY A 262 34.45 -33.57 -0.73
N GLN A 263 34.15 -32.41 -1.32
CA GLN A 263 34.69 -31.13 -0.87
C GLN A 263 33.92 -30.65 0.37
N THR A 264 34.64 -30.06 1.32
CA THR A 264 34.10 -29.50 2.55
C THR A 264 33.74 -28.03 2.37
N TYR A 265 32.51 -27.66 2.75
CA TYR A 265 31.92 -26.33 2.68
C TYR A 265 31.45 -25.89 4.08
N GLU A 266 32.40 -25.46 4.93
CA GLU A 266 32.15 -25.13 6.34
C GLU A 266 31.02 -24.10 6.53
N GLU A 267 31.00 -23.03 5.74
CA GLU A 267 30.00 -21.95 5.84
C GLU A 267 28.60 -22.34 5.33
N LEU A 268 28.50 -23.50 4.67
CA LEU A 268 27.26 -24.03 4.11
C LEU A 268 26.74 -25.25 4.88
N LYS A 269 27.36 -25.63 6.00
CA LYS A 269 26.91 -26.75 6.84
C LYS A 269 25.41 -26.68 7.16
N GLY A 270 24.69 -27.76 6.89
CA GLY A 270 23.25 -27.87 7.12
C GLY A 270 22.37 -27.20 6.07
N LYS A 271 22.96 -26.59 5.02
CA LYS A 271 22.22 -25.92 3.96
C LYS A 271 21.94 -26.85 2.78
N THR A 272 20.81 -26.60 2.11
CA THR A 272 20.51 -27.16 0.80
C THR A 272 21.00 -26.17 -0.26
N VAL A 273 21.72 -26.65 -1.26
CA VAL A 273 22.29 -25.82 -2.32
C VAL A 273 21.70 -26.24 -3.66
N TYR A 274 21.15 -25.29 -4.41
CA TYR A 274 20.71 -25.50 -5.78
C TYR A 274 21.68 -24.84 -6.76
N PHE A 275 22.25 -25.64 -7.65
CA PHE A 275 23.06 -25.20 -8.77
C PHE A 275 22.26 -25.29 -10.07
N TYR A 276 22.37 -24.28 -10.93
CA TYR A 276 21.75 -24.27 -12.25
C TYR A 276 22.82 -24.54 -13.30
N PRO A 277 22.86 -25.73 -13.91
CA PRO A 277 23.88 -26.09 -14.91
C PRO A 277 23.83 -25.18 -16.14
N ASN A 278 22.63 -24.71 -16.49
CA ASN A 278 22.41 -23.71 -17.53
C ASN A 278 22.06 -22.39 -16.86
N ALA A 279 23.08 -21.61 -16.52
CA ALA A 279 22.84 -20.23 -16.12
C ALA A 279 22.15 -19.48 -17.28
N LEU A 280 20.93 -19.00 -17.02
CA LEU A 280 20.39 -17.78 -17.66
C LEU A 280 20.06 -17.85 -19.17
N THR A 281 19.54 -18.96 -19.69
CA THR A 281 19.12 -19.03 -21.11
C THR A 281 17.72 -19.58 -21.38
N LEU A 282 16.91 -19.86 -20.35
CA LEU A 282 15.59 -20.45 -20.56
C LEU A 282 14.51 -19.38 -20.72
N SER A 283 13.90 -19.38 -21.90
CA SER A 283 12.65 -18.70 -22.19
C SER A 283 11.54 -19.22 -21.27
N TYR A 284 10.77 -18.32 -20.69
CA TYR A 284 9.63 -18.69 -19.85
C TYR A 284 8.43 -19.10 -20.75
N PRO A 285 7.66 -20.17 -20.42
CA PRO A 285 7.65 -20.94 -19.18
C PRO A 285 8.83 -21.92 -19.07
N ALA A 286 9.45 -21.96 -17.89
CA ALA A 286 10.64 -22.75 -17.55
C ALA A 286 10.41 -24.29 -17.52
N ASN A 287 9.41 -24.81 -18.23
CA ASN A 287 9.20 -26.24 -18.35
C ASN A 287 10.47 -26.89 -18.95
N ALA A 288 10.94 -27.96 -18.31
CA ALA A 288 12.24 -28.59 -18.56
C ALA A 288 13.48 -27.82 -18.07
N ASP A 289 13.33 -26.82 -17.19
CA ASP A 289 14.47 -26.29 -16.42
C ASP A 289 15.08 -27.40 -15.56
N ILE A 290 16.40 -27.55 -15.63
CA ILE A 290 17.15 -28.56 -14.88
C ILE A 290 17.98 -27.84 -13.83
N ARG A 291 17.82 -28.26 -12.58
CA ARG A 291 18.69 -27.85 -11.47
C ARG A 291 19.34 -29.07 -10.83
N LYS A 292 20.51 -28.88 -10.23
CA LYS A 292 21.18 -29.85 -9.38
C LYS A 292 21.03 -29.43 -7.92
N LYS A 293 20.48 -30.32 -7.09
CA LYS A 293 20.35 -30.14 -5.65
C LYS A 293 21.48 -30.85 -4.93
N TYR A 294 22.04 -30.20 -3.92
CA TYR A 294 23.05 -30.73 -3.01
C TYR A 294 22.60 -30.47 -1.58
N THR A 295 22.83 -31.43 -0.69
CA THR A 295 22.73 -31.23 0.75
C THR A 295 24.14 -31.17 1.31
N ILE A 296 24.46 -30.10 2.05
CA ILE A 296 25.75 -29.97 2.74
C ILE A 296 25.58 -30.54 4.14
N ASP A 297 26.30 -31.62 4.42
CA ASP A 297 26.19 -32.33 5.70
C ASP A 297 26.53 -31.40 6.88
N GLN A 298 25.67 -31.38 7.91
CA GLN A 298 25.82 -30.47 9.04
C GLN A 298 27.08 -30.74 9.88
N SER A 299 27.51 -32.01 9.97
CA SER A 299 28.63 -32.41 10.82
C SER A 299 29.98 -32.28 10.12
N THR A 300 30.04 -32.69 8.85
CA THR A 300 31.26 -32.81 8.06
C THR A 300 31.44 -31.67 7.06
N GLY A 301 30.38 -30.95 6.71
CA GLY A 301 30.41 -29.91 5.67
C GLY A 301 30.54 -30.47 4.26
N ASN A 302 30.47 -31.78 4.07
CA ASN A 302 30.64 -32.40 2.76
C ASN A 302 29.35 -32.29 1.93
N ALA A 303 29.51 -31.94 0.64
CA ALA A 303 28.39 -31.95 -0.30
C ALA A 303 27.97 -33.39 -0.66
N SER A 304 26.64 -33.61 -0.72
CA SER A 304 26.04 -34.85 -1.23
C SER A 304 26.36 -35.07 -2.72
N ALA A 305 25.99 -36.24 -3.24
CA ALA A 305 25.84 -36.38 -4.68
C ALA A 305 24.75 -35.43 -5.19
N ALA A 306 24.92 -34.94 -6.42
CA ALA A 306 23.93 -34.10 -7.07
C ALA A 306 22.64 -34.90 -7.32
N GLU A 307 21.51 -34.33 -6.93
CA GLU A 307 20.18 -34.79 -7.35
C GLU A 307 19.68 -33.85 -8.46
N GLU A 308 19.55 -34.36 -9.67
CA GLU A 308 18.98 -33.59 -10.78
C GLU A 308 17.45 -33.53 -10.66
N GLN A 309 16.93 -32.32 -10.77
CA GLN A 309 15.50 -32.04 -10.70
C GLN A 309 15.07 -31.26 -11.94
N THR A 310 13.94 -31.64 -12.49
CA THR A 310 13.35 -31.01 -13.67
C THR A 310 12.08 -30.24 -13.26
N PHE A 311 11.95 -29.01 -13.74
CA PHE A 311 10.73 -28.22 -13.56
C PHE A 311 9.65 -28.64 -14.57
N ALA A 312 8.49 -29.04 -14.06
CA ALA A 312 7.33 -29.33 -14.87
C ALA A 312 6.06 -28.98 -14.10
N ASN A 313 5.10 -28.35 -14.78
CA ASN A 313 3.78 -28.03 -14.21
C ASN A 313 3.84 -27.27 -12.88
N GLY A 314 4.75 -26.30 -12.76
CA GLY A 314 4.87 -25.45 -11.57
C GLY A 314 5.77 -26.00 -10.47
N ASN A 315 6.30 -27.22 -10.59
CA ASN A 315 7.10 -27.87 -9.55
C ASN A 315 8.39 -28.50 -10.06
N PHE A 316 9.43 -28.52 -9.23
CA PHE A 316 10.63 -29.34 -9.44
C PHE A 316 10.41 -30.74 -8.90
N SER A 317 10.70 -31.75 -9.71
CA SER A 317 10.69 -33.15 -9.28
C SER A 317 11.99 -33.83 -9.68
N ALA A 318 12.40 -34.83 -8.89
CA ALA A 318 13.55 -35.65 -9.22
C ALA A 318 13.35 -36.27 -10.60
N THR A 319 14.35 -36.11 -11.48
CA THR A 319 14.29 -36.71 -12.80
C THR A 319 14.24 -38.23 -12.63
N LEU A 320 13.12 -38.86 -12.99
CA LEU A 320 13.02 -40.32 -13.01
C LEU A 320 14.11 -40.85 -13.93
N SER A 321 15.17 -41.42 -13.35
CA SER A 321 16.18 -42.08 -14.16
C SER A 321 15.48 -43.22 -14.89
N LEU A 322 15.34 -43.10 -16.21
CA LEU A 322 15.14 -44.25 -17.10
C LEU A 322 16.42 -45.09 -17.07
N LYS A 323 16.76 -45.67 -15.91
CA LYS A 323 17.75 -46.75 -15.82
C LYS A 323 17.00 -48.03 -16.12
N GLY A 324 17.35 -48.58 -17.27
CA GLY A 324 16.57 -49.59 -17.98
C GLY A 324 16.27 -50.84 -17.17
N LYS A 325 15.06 -51.37 -17.41
CA LYS A 325 14.87 -52.81 -17.39
C LYS A 325 15.62 -53.37 -18.61
N LYS A 326 16.77 -53.99 -18.35
CA LYS A 326 17.24 -55.10 -19.19
C LYS A 326 16.33 -56.30 -18.95
#